data_AF-A0A2K6DA08-F1
#
_entry.id   AF-A0A2K6DA08-F1
#
_cell.length_a   1.000
_cell.length_b   1.000
_cell.length_c   1.000
_cell.angle_alpha   90.00
_cell.angle_beta   90.00
_cell.angle_gamma   90.00
#
_symmetry.space_group_name_H-M   'P 1'
#
loop_
_entity.id
_entity.type
_entity.pdbx_description
1 polymer ?
#
loop_
_entity_poly.entity_id
_entity_poly.type
_entity_poly.pdbx_seq_one_letter_code
_entity_poly.pdbx_strand_id
1 'polypeptide(L)'
;MDFNRNLYDIGEQLDSEELASLKFLSLDCIPQRKQEPIKDALMLFQRLQEKRMLEENNLSFLKELLFRINRLDLLTTYLNTRKEEMERELQAPGRAQISAYRVMLYQISEEVGRSELRSFKFLLQEEISKCKLDDDMNLLDIFIEMEKRVILGEGKLDILKRVCAQVNKSLLKIINDYEEFSRGEELCGLMTISDSPREQDSESQTLDKVYQMKSKPRGYCLIINNYDFTKAREKVPKLHSIRDRNGTHLDAGSHSVAQAGVQWCYLGSLQPPLPQFK
;
A
#
# COMPACT_ATOMS: atom_id res chain seq x y z
N MET A 1 0.10 27.94 17.90
CA MET A 1 -1.29 27.47 17.93
C MET A 1 -1.30 26.25 18.81
N ASP A 2 -2.22 26.16 19.77
CA ASP A 2 -2.25 25.03 20.69
C ASP A 2 -2.71 23.78 19.93
N PHE A 3 -1.78 22.87 19.64
CA PHE A 3 -2.03 21.63 18.91
C PHE A 3 -3.24 20.84 19.47
N ASN A 4 -3.31 20.69 20.79
CA ASN A 4 -4.43 20.00 21.44
C ASN A 4 -5.77 20.73 21.29
N ARG A 5 -5.76 22.07 21.21
CA ARG A 5 -6.97 22.86 20.97
C ARG A 5 -7.47 22.65 19.55
N ASN A 6 -6.58 22.63 18.56
CA ASN A 6 -6.97 22.33 17.18
C ASN A 6 -7.56 20.92 17.06
N LEU A 7 -7.00 19.93 17.75
CA LEU A 7 -7.57 18.57 17.77
C LEU A 7 -8.96 18.54 18.41
N TYR A 8 -9.17 19.31 19.48
CA TYR A 8 -10.50 19.48 20.09
C TYR A 8 -11.50 20.08 19.12
N ASP A 9 -11.14 21.20 18.48
CA ASP A 9 -12.02 21.89 17.55
C ASP A 9 -12.34 21.01 16.32
N ILE A 10 -11.38 20.24 15.81
CA ILE A 10 -11.63 19.24 14.76
C ILE A 10 -12.58 18.14 15.25
N GLY A 11 -12.35 17.61 16.46
CA GLY A 11 -13.13 16.53 17.05
C GLY A 11 -14.60 16.90 17.24
N GLU A 12 -14.88 18.15 17.63
CA GLU A 12 -16.24 18.67 17.81
C GLU A 12 -17.01 18.83 16.49
N GLN A 13 -16.29 18.98 15.37
CA GLN A 13 -16.91 19.09 14.04
C GLN A 13 -17.13 17.74 13.36
N LEU A 14 -16.69 16.64 13.98
CA LEU A 14 -16.86 15.30 13.45
C LEU A 14 -18.09 14.64 14.06
N ASP A 15 -18.98 14.13 13.21
CA ASP A 15 -20.17 13.42 13.66
C ASP A 15 -19.89 11.93 13.95
N SER A 16 -20.93 11.21 14.38
CA SER A 16 -20.79 9.79 14.71
C SER A 16 -20.58 8.88 13.50
N GLU A 17 -21.05 9.28 12.31
CA GLU A 17 -20.89 8.52 11.06
C GLU A 17 -19.45 8.66 10.55
N GLU A 18 -18.93 9.89 10.54
CA GLU A 18 -17.54 10.21 10.23
C GLU A 18 -16.59 9.55 11.22
N LEU A 19 -16.93 9.52 12.51
CA LEU A 19 -16.15 8.79 13.51
C LEU A 19 -16.09 7.29 13.21
N ALA A 20 -17.19 6.68 12.74
CA ALA A 20 -17.20 5.28 12.35
C ALA A 20 -16.29 5.04 11.14
N SER A 21 -16.33 5.93 10.14
CA SER A 21 -15.45 5.91 8.98
C SER A 21 -13.97 6.06 9.37
N LEU A 22 -13.64 6.98 10.28
CA LEU A 22 -12.28 7.18 10.80
C LEU A 22 -11.77 5.96 11.58
N LYS A 23 -12.64 5.32 12.38
CA LYS A 23 -12.30 4.05 13.05
C LYS A 23 -11.96 2.97 12.03
N PHE A 24 -12.76 2.82 10.98
CA PHE A 24 -12.50 1.84 9.92
C PHE A 24 -11.17 2.11 9.21
N LEU A 25 -10.91 3.35 8.79
CA LEU A 25 -9.69 3.73 8.10
C LEU A 25 -8.43 3.57 8.98
N SER A 26 -8.58 3.65 10.30
CA SER A 26 -7.49 3.48 11.26
C SER A 26 -7.31 2.04 11.76
N LEU A 27 -8.03 1.05 11.22
CA LEU A 27 -7.93 -0.37 11.65
C LEU A 27 -6.53 -0.97 11.48
N ASP A 28 -5.79 -0.53 10.45
CA ASP A 28 -4.43 -1.01 10.18
C ASP A 28 -3.43 -0.50 11.25
N CYS A 29 -3.73 0.65 11.87
CA CYS A 29 -2.88 1.26 12.90
C CYS A 29 -3.33 0.91 14.33
N ILE A 30 -4.65 0.91 14.55
CA ILE A 30 -5.31 0.66 15.83
C ILE A 30 -6.18 -0.60 15.68
N PRO A 31 -5.77 -1.74 16.27
CA PRO A 31 -6.57 -2.95 16.22
C PRO A 31 -7.98 -2.75 16.80
N GLN A 32 -8.98 -3.39 16.21
CA GLN A 32 -10.40 -3.26 16.59
C GLN A 32 -10.66 -3.34 18.10
N ARG A 33 -10.01 -4.26 18.82
CA ARG A 33 -10.16 -4.40 20.29
C ARG A 33 -9.85 -3.13 21.07
N LYS A 34 -8.97 -2.28 20.54
CA LYS A 34 -8.62 -0.98 21.12
C LYS A 34 -9.51 0.16 20.64
N GLN A 35 -10.31 -0.08 19.60
CA GLN A 35 -11.29 0.88 19.08
C GLN A 35 -12.65 0.78 19.78
N GLU A 36 -13.02 -0.38 20.31
CA GLU A 36 -14.24 -0.58 21.10
C GLU A 36 -14.48 0.47 22.22
N PRO A 37 -13.46 0.89 23.02
CA PRO A 37 -13.67 1.92 24.05
C PRO A 37 -13.72 3.35 23.52
N ILE A 38 -13.43 3.58 22.23
CA ILE A 38 -13.38 4.94 21.65
C ILE A 38 -14.81 5.43 21.43
N LYS A 39 -15.22 6.48 22.15
CA LYS A 39 -16.58 7.04 22.08
C LYS A 39 -16.69 8.28 21.21
N ASP A 40 -15.61 9.04 21.09
CA ASP A 40 -15.54 10.30 20.35
C ASP A 40 -14.24 10.37 19.51
N ALA A 41 -14.15 11.39 18.65
CA ALA A 41 -12.98 11.64 17.81
C ALA A 41 -11.73 11.98 18.65
N LEU A 42 -11.91 12.64 19.81
CA LEU A 42 -10.81 13.00 20.69
C LEU A 42 -10.10 11.78 21.27
N MET A 43 -10.85 10.78 21.71
CA MET A 43 -10.33 9.51 22.17
C MET A 43 -9.59 8.78 21.03
N LEU A 44 -10.06 8.90 19.79
CA LEU A 44 -9.35 8.35 18.63
C LEU A 44 -8.01 9.06 18.42
N PHE A 45 -7.99 10.39 18.47
CA PHE A 45 -6.76 11.17 18.35
C PHE A 45 -5.76 10.84 19.47
N GLN A 46 -6.22 10.69 20.71
CA GLN A 46 -5.38 10.24 21.82
C GLN A 46 -4.75 8.86 21.55
N ARG A 47 -5.52 7.89 21.02
CA ARG A 47 -4.98 6.58 20.65
C ARG A 47 -3.95 6.68 19.51
N LEU A 48 -4.14 7.60 18.57
CA LEU A 48 -3.17 7.86 17.50
C LEU A 48 -1.88 8.53 18.02
N GLN A 49 -2.00 9.42 19.02
CA GLN A 49 -0.86 10.00 19.73
C GLN A 49 -0.05 8.93 20.48
N GLU A 50 -0.72 8.02 21.20
CA GLU A 50 -0.07 6.89 21.88
C GLU A 50 0.73 5.99 20.91
N LYS A 51 0.28 5.92 19.66
CA LYS A 51 0.93 5.17 18.58
C LYS A 51 2.01 5.96 17.82
N ARG A 52 2.25 7.23 18.17
CA ARG A 52 3.15 8.16 17.45
C ARG A 52 2.80 8.39 15.98
N MET A 53 1.54 8.16 15.63
CA MET A 53 1.00 8.43 14.29
C MET A 53 0.43 9.85 14.18
N LEU A 54 0.18 10.50 15.32
CA LEU A 54 -0.31 11.86 15.41
C LEU A 54 0.50 12.62 16.47
N GLU A 55 1.29 13.60 16.03
CA GLU A 55 2.11 14.46 16.90
C GLU A 55 2.06 15.90 16.38
N GLU A 56 2.48 16.87 17.20
CA GLU A 56 2.47 18.29 16.81
C GLU A 56 3.34 18.58 15.57
N ASN A 57 4.44 17.85 15.41
CA ASN A 57 5.33 17.90 14.25
C ASN A 57 4.94 16.91 13.14
N ASN A 58 3.94 16.04 13.36
CA ASN A 58 3.52 15.01 12.42
C ASN A 58 1.99 14.90 12.36
N LEU A 59 1.40 15.69 11.46
CA LEU A 59 -0.03 15.72 11.17
C LEU A 59 -0.42 14.92 9.92
N SER A 60 0.55 14.27 9.28
CA SER A 60 0.37 13.62 7.97
C SER A 60 -0.77 12.59 7.97
N PHE A 61 -0.84 11.76 9.01
CA PHE A 61 -1.88 10.74 9.13
C PHE A 61 -3.28 11.34 9.34
N LEU A 62 -3.39 12.36 10.19
CA LEU A 62 -4.66 13.05 10.42
C LEU A 62 -5.13 13.78 9.15
N LYS A 63 -4.20 14.42 8.43
CA LYS A 63 -4.51 15.04 7.14
C LYS A 63 -5.05 14.01 6.14
N GLU A 64 -4.41 12.84 6.04
CA GLU A 64 -4.88 11.77 5.17
C GLU A 64 -6.26 11.27 5.58
N LEU A 65 -6.50 11.02 6.87
CA LEU A 65 -7.80 10.59 7.39
C LEU A 65 -8.92 11.58 7.02
N LEU A 66 -8.72 12.88 7.31
CA LEU A 66 -9.70 13.93 6.98
C LEU A 66 -9.91 14.09 5.47
N PHE A 67 -8.85 13.88 4.67
CA PHE A 67 -8.95 13.88 3.21
C PHE A 67 -9.79 12.70 2.71
N ARG A 68 -9.64 11.50 3.28
CA ARG A 68 -10.41 10.31 2.87
C ARG A 68 -11.89 10.44 3.18
N ILE A 69 -12.25 10.97 4.34
CA ILE A 69 -13.67 11.26 4.68
C ILE A 69 -14.21 12.53 4.00
N ASN A 70 -13.45 13.11 3.06
CA ASN A 70 -13.83 14.30 2.28
C ASN A 70 -14.12 15.57 3.12
N ARG A 71 -13.54 15.68 4.33
CA ARG A 71 -13.65 16.86 5.21
C ARG A 71 -12.58 17.91 4.92
N LEU A 72 -12.65 18.42 3.68
CA LEU A 72 -11.73 19.43 3.13
C LEU A 72 -11.85 20.78 3.86
N ASP A 73 -13.03 21.07 4.42
CA ASP A 73 -13.30 22.21 5.28
C ASP A 73 -12.41 22.18 6.52
N LEU A 74 -12.30 21.03 7.20
CA LEU A 74 -11.48 20.88 8.40
C LEU A 74 -9.98 20.94 8.07
N LEU A 75 -9.57 20.35 6.95
CA LEU A 75 -8.19 20.44 6.45
C LEU A 75 -7.76 21.89 6.22
N THR A 76 -8.61 22.67 5.56
CA THR A 76 -8.29 24.06 5.21
C THR A 76 -8.34 24.95 6.46
N THR A 77 -9.35 24.76 7.31
CA THR A 77 -9.62 25.62 8.47
C THR A 77 -8.61 25.41 9.61
N TYR A 78 -8.32 24.15 9.96
CA TYR A 78 -7.54 23.82 11.15
C TYR A 78 -6.10 23.38 10.84
N LEU A 79 -5.87 22.82 9.65
CA LEU A 79 -4.56 22.26 9.25
C LEU A 79 -3.88 23.06 8.12
N ASN A 80 -4.49 24.17 7.66
CA ASN A 80 -4.00 25.01 6.56
C ASN A 80 -3.55 24.23 5.32
N THR A 81 -4.20 23.09 5.04
CA THR A 81 -3.82 22.19 3.96
C THR A 81 -4.89 22.22 2.88
N ARG A 82 -4.48 22.41 1.63
CA ARG A 82 -5.41 22.43 0.49
C ARG A 82 -5.60 21.04 -0.11
N LYS A 83 -6.73 20.85 -0.81
CA LYS A 83 -7.03 19.59 -1.51
C LYS A 83 -5.92 19.18 -2.48
N GLU A 84 -5.41 20.13 -3.27
CA GLU A 84 -4.41 19.85 -4.30
C GLU A 84 -3.05 19.45 -3.69
N GLU A 85 -2.76 19.90 -2.47
CA GLU A 85 -1.55 19.51 -1.74
C GLU A 85 -1.65 18.04 -1.32
N MET A 86 -2.77 17.65 -0.74
CA MET A 86 -3.04 16.25 -0.36
C MET A 86 -3.01 15.31 -1.57
N GLU A 87 -3.62 15.71 -2.69
CA GLU A 87 -3.60 14.89 -3.91
C GLU A 87 -2.17 14.66 -4.42
N ARG A 88 -1.32 15.70 -4.41
CA ARG A 88 0.09 15.55 -4.79
C ARG A 88 0.88 14.70 -3.80
N GLU A 89 0.65 14.87 -2.50
CA GLU A 89 1.34 14.09 -1.48
C GLU A 89 0.98 12.60 -1.55
N LEU A 90 -0.30 12.29 -1.72
CA LEU A 90 -0.80 10.90 -1.77
C LEU A 90 -0.51 10.20 -3.11
N GLN A 91 -0.22 10.94 -4.18
CA GLN A 91 0.26 10.37 -5.45
C GLN A 91 1.67 9.79 -5.35
N ALA A 92 2.49 10.26 -4.41
CA ALA A 92 3.85 9.77 -4.26
C ALA A 92 3.86 8.38 -3.58
N PRO A 93 4.52 7.37 -4.17
CA PRO A 93 4.60 6.03 -3.60
C PRO A 93 5.14 6.04 -2.17
N GLY A 94 4.45 5.34 -1.26
CA GLY A 94 4.86 5.22 0.15
C GLY A 94 4.60 6.44 1.02
N ARG A 95 3.91 7.48 0.53
CA ARG A 95 3.45 8.62 1.35
C ARG A 95 2.10 8.37 2.02
N ALA A 96 1.20 7.66 1.35
CA ALA A 96 -0.05 7.20 1.95
C ALA A 96 0.25 6.21 3.07
N GLN A 97 -0.32 6.46 4.24
CA GLN A 97 -0.21 5.63 5.44
C GLN A 97 -1.40 4.68 5.57
N ILE A 98 -2.55 5.04 4.99
CA ILE A 98 -3.72 4.16 4.92
C ILE A 98 -3.53 3.23 3.73
N SER A 99 -3.70 1.93 3.93
CA SER A 99 -3.56 0.95 2.85
C SER A 99 -4.56 1.24 1.72
N ALA A 100 -4.13 1.05 0.47
CA ALA A 100 -5.00 1.19 -0.69
C ALA A 100 -6.23 0.27 -0.59
N TYR A 101 -6.08 -0.88 0.08
CA TYR A 101 -7.16 -1.81 0.39
C TYR A 101 -8.24 -1.18 1.28
N ARG A 102 -7.87 -0.52 2.38
CA ARG A 102 -8.83 0.19 3.25
C ARG A 102 -9.54 1.31 2.52
N VAL A 103 -8.81 2.06 1.70
CA VAL A 103 -9.39 3.13 0.88
C VAL A 103 -10.41 2.57 -0.11
N MET A 104 -10.10 1.46 -0.79
CA MET A 104 -11.01 0.78 -1.72
C MET A 104 -12.29 0.33 -1.02
N LEU A 105 -12.20 -0.31 0.15
CA LEU A 105 -13.38 -0.72 0.91
C LEU A 105 -14.23 0.47 1.35
N TYR A 106 -13.59 1.55 1.81
CA TYR A 106 -14.31 2.77 2.19
C TYR A 106 -15.01 3.43 0.99
N GLN A 107 -14.37 3.49 -0.18
CA GLN A 107 -15.01 3.98 -1.40
C GLN A 107 -16.23 3.16 -1.79
N ILE A 108 -16.18 1.83 -1.63
CA ILE A 108 -17.34 0.97 -1.86
C ILE A 108 -18.47 1.32 -0.88
N SER A 109 -18.18 1.60 0.40
CA SER A 109 -19.23 1.97 1.35
C SER A 109 -19.89 3.31 1.06
N GLU A 110 -19.14 4.28 0.51
CA GLU A 110 -19.70 5.58 0.10
C GLU A 110 -20.63 5.46 -1.11
N GLU A 111 -20.32 4.56 -2.04
CA GLU A 111 -21.12 4.34 -3.26
C GLU A 111 -22.35 3.45 -3.03
N VAL A 112 -22.39 2.71 -1.90
CA VAL A 112 -23.49 1.81 -1.57
C VAL A 112 -24.58 2.53 -0.78
N GLY A 113 -25.74 2.69 -1.42
CA GLY A 113 -26.92 3.24 -0.76
C GLY A 113 -27.61 2.26 0.20
N ARG A 114 -28.61 2.74 0.95
CA ARG A 114 -29.37 1.92 1.92
C ARG A 114 -30.07 0.70 1.30
N SER A 115 -30.62 0.84 0.09
CA SER A 115 -31.28 -0.26 -0.63
C SER A 115 -30.28 -1.32 -1.09
N GLU A 116 -29.14 -0.89 -1.60
CA GLU A 116 -28.03 -1.73 -2.01
C GLU A 116 -27.41 -2.46 -0.82
N LEU A 117 -27.28 -1.79 0.33
CA LEU A 117 -26.83 -2.39 1.59
C LEU A 117 -27.73 -3.56 2.00
N ARG A 118 -29.05 -3.44 1.83
CA ARG A 118 -29.98 -4.55 2.09
C ARG A 118 -29.73 -5.73 1.16
N SER A 119 -29.48 -5.47 -0.12
CA SER A 119 -29.10 -6.50 -1.08
C SER A 119 -27.75 -7.14 -0.71
N PHE A 120 -26.76 -6.35 -0.27
CA PHE A 120 -25.48 -6.83 0.25
C PHE A 120 -25.68 -7.79 1.43
N LYS A 121 -26.48 -7.41 2.44
CA LYS A 121 -26.79 -8.25 3.60
C LYS A 121 -27.44 -9.57 3.17
N PHE A 122 -28.38 -9.52 2.22
CA PHE A 122 -29.05 -10.72 1.72
C PHE A 122 -28.11 -11.66 0.98
N LEU A 123 -27.29 -11.13 0.07
CA LEU A 123 -26.32 -11.93 -0.70
C LEU A 123 -25.22 -12.52 0.18
N LEU A 124 -24.75 -11.74 1.15
CA LEU A 124 -23.77 -12.22 2.12
C LEU A 124 -24.36 -13.19 3.12
N GLN A 125 -25.69 -13.29 3.27
CA GLN A 125 -26.32 -14.25 4.16
C GLN A 125 -26.06 -15.71 3.73
N GLU A 126 -25.78 -15.95 2.45
CA GLU A 126 -25.40 -17.27 1.94
C GLU A 126 -23.96 -17.64 2.33
N GLU A 127 -23.07 -16.65 2.42
CA GLU A 127 -21.63 -16.81 2.70
C GLU A 127 -21.30 -16.64 4.20
N ILE A 128 -22.07 -15.82 4.90
CA ILE A 128 -21.92 -15.44 6.30
C ILE A 128 -23.13 -15.99 7.05
N SER A 129 -22.88 -16.90 8.01
CA SER A 129 -23.94 -17.48 8.86
C SER A 129 -24.91 -16.41 9.39
N LYS A 130 -26.23 -16.68 9.22
CA LYS A 130 -27.38 -15.80 9.48
C LYS A 130 -27.41 -15.05 10.81
N CYS A 131 -26.64 -15.48 11.80
CA CYS A 131 -26.76 -15.04 13.19
C CYS A 131 -26.04 -13.72 13.54
N LYS A 132 -25.34 -13.07 12.60
CA LYS A 132 -24.53 -11.88 12.92
C LYS A 132 -24.78 -10.64 12.06
N LEU A 133 -25.54 -10.74 10.98
CA LEU A 133 -25.85 -9.57 10.16
C LEU A 133 -27.08 -8.89 10.77
N ASP A 134 -26.83 -8.01 11.74
CA ASP A 134 -27.88 -7.23 12.39
C ASP A 134 -28.38 -6.11 11.46
N ASP A 135 -29.60 -5.65 11.63
CA ASP A 135 -30.18 -4.56 10.82
C ASP A 135 -29.43 -3.24 11.04
N ASP A 136 -28.82 -3.06 12.21
CA ASP A 136 -28.05 -1.87 12.60
C ASP A 136 -26.63 -1.82 11.99
N MET A 137 -26.14 -2.92 11.41
CA MET A 137 -24.79 -2.94 10.82
C MET A 137 -24.71 -2.10 9.55
N ASN A 138 -23.69 -1.24 9.46
CA ASN A 138 -23.31 -0.55 8.24
C ASN A 138 -22.42 -1.44 7.35
N LEU A 139 -22.08 -0.98 6.14
CA LEU A 139 -21.25 -1.78 5.22
C LEU A 139 -19.81 -1.99 5.75
N LEU A 140 -19.26 -1.02 6.46
CA LEU A 140 -17.92 -1.10 7.05
C LEU A 140 -17.87 -2.19 8.13
N ASP A 141 -18.91 -2.29 8.97
CA ASP A 141 -19.07 -3.33 9.98
C ASP A 141 -19.13 -4.72 9.33
N ILE A 142 -19.82 -4.81 8.20
CA ILE A 142 -19.88 -6.04 7.40
C ILE A 142 -18.48 -6.41 6.89
N PHE A 143 -17.71 -5.48 6.34
CA PHE A 143 -16.33 -5.74 5.91
C PHE A 143 -15.44 -6.21 7.07
N ILE A 144 -15.56 -5.60 8.24
CA ILE A 144 -14.84 -6.04 9.44
C ILE A 144 -15.23 -7.47 9.83
N GLU A 145 -16.52 -7.83 9.78
CA GLU A 145 -16.98 -9.18 10.09
C GLU A 145 -16.54 -10.20 9.01
N MET A 146 -16.45 -9.79 7.76
CA MET A 146 -15.88 -10.59 6.66
C MET A 146 -14.37 -10.85 6.87
N GLU A 147 -13.61 -9.84 7.30
CA GLU A 147 -12.19 -9.99 7.64
C GLU A 147 -11.97 -10.94 8.83
N LYS A 148 -12.80 -10.84 9.87
CA LYS A 148 -12.77 -11.78 11.02
C LYS A 148 -13.00 -13.23 10.60
N ARG A 149 -13.79 -13.45 9.55
CA ARG A 149 -14.06 -14.78 8.99
C ARG A 149 -13.04 -15.21 7.95
N VAL A 150 -12.06 -14.37 7.64
CA VAL A 150 -10.97 -14.64 6.68
C VAL A 150 -11.49 -14.90 5.25
N ILE A 151 -12.68 -14.36 4.96
CA ILE A 151 -13.32 -14.39 3.63
C ILE A 151 -13.07 -13.11 2.82
N LEU A 152 -12.54 -12.08 3.47
CA LEU A 152 -12.13 -10.81 2.86
C LEU A 152 -10.73 -10.42 3.35
N GLY A 153 -9.91 -9.89 2.45
CA GLY A 153 -8.56 -9.38 2.72
C GLY A 153 -7.91 -8.84 1.45
N GLU A 154 -6.70 -8.27 1.56
CA GLU A 154 -5.98 -7.65 0.43
C GLU A 154 -5.82 -8.58 -0.79
N GLY A 155 -5.54 -9.86 -0.56
CA GLY A 155 -5.43 -10.89 -1.60
C GLY A 155 -6.67 -11.76 -1.78
N LYS A 156 -7.79 -11.44 -1.11
CA LYS A 156 -9.02 -12.23 -1.10
C LYS A 156 -10.23 -11.33 -1.33
N LEU A 157 -10.52 -11.06 -2.60
CA LEU A 157 -11.61 -10.17 -3.03
C LEU A 157 -12.71 -10.89 -3.80
N ASP A 158 -12.61 -12.21 -4.03
CA ASP A 158 -13.52 -12.96 -4.90
C ASP A 158 -14.99 -12.90 -4.45
N ILE A 159 -15.22 -13.04 -3.14
CA ILE A 159 -16.57 -12.97 -2.56
C ILE A 159 -17.11 -11.55 -2.68
N LEU A 160 -16.29 -10.53 -2.38
CA LEU A 160 -16.69 -9.15 -2.52
C LEU A 160 -17.07 -8.82 -3.98
N LYS A 161 -16.23 -9.22 -4.95
CA LYS A 161 -16.53 -9.04 -6.38
C LYS A 161 -17.84 -9.70 -6.78
N ARG A 162 -18.10 -10.93 -6.33
CA ARG A 162 -19.34 -11.66 -6.64
C ARG A 162 -20.57 -10.92 -6.13
N VAL A 163 -20.49 -10.37 -4.92
CA VAL A 163 -21.60 -9.61 -4.32
C VAL A 163 -21.75 -8.26 -5.02
N CYS A 164 -20.65 -7.51 -5.21
CA CYS A 164 -20.64 -6.24 -5.94
C CYS A 164 -21.22 -6.39 -7.36
N ALA A 165 -20.88 -7.47 -8.08
CA ALA A 165 -21.39 -7.75 -9.42
C ALA A 165 -22.92 -7.85 -9.50
N GLN A 166 -23.55 -8.32 -8.43
CA GLN A 166 -25.00 -8.51 -8.35
C GLN A 166 -25.72 -7.24 -7.88
N VAL A 167 -25.07 -6.45 -7.02
CA VAL A 167 -25.66 -5.22 -6.48
C VAL A 167 -25.51 -4.07 -7.47
N ASN A 168 -24.27 -3.72 -7.83
CA ASN A 168 -23.98 -2.58 -8.69
C ASN A 168 -22.64 -2.73 -9.43
N LYS A 169 -22.70 -2.61 -10.76
CA LYS A 169 -21.53 -2.71 -11.63
C LYS A 169 -20.50 -1.59 -11.42
N SER A 170 -20.88 -0.45 -10.85
CA SER A 170 -19.92 0.61 -10.49
C SER A 170 -18.93 0.14 -9.42
N LEU A 171 -19.40 -0.64 -8.44
CA LEU A 171 -18.57 -1.15 -7.34
C LEU A 171 -17.47 -2.10 -7.84
N LEU A 172 -17.76 -2.87 -8.90
CA LEU A 172 -16.76 -3.69 -9.57
C LEU A 172 -15.62 -2.86 -10.17
N LYS A 173 -15.91 -1.65 -10.66
CA LYS A 173 -14.86 -0.77 -11.21
C LYS A 173 -13.88 -0.37 -10.11
N ILE A 174 -14.38 0.01 -8.93
CA ILE A 174 -13.55 0.38 -7.77
C ILE A 174 -12.61 -0.76 -7.38
N ILE A 175 -13.10 -2.00 -7.36
CA ILE A 175 -12.28 -3.18 -7.05
C ILE A 175 -11.24 -3.45 -8.13
N ASN A 176 -11.64 -3.36 -9.41
CA ASN A 176 -10.73 -3.60 -10.53
C ASN A 176 -9.63 -2.54 -10.60
N ASP A 177 -9.96 -1.27 -10.37
CA ASP A 177 -9.00 -0.18 -10.32
C ASP A 177 -7.97 -0.46 -9.22
N TYR A 178 -8.40 -0.86 -8.02
CA TYR A 178 -7.49 -1.27 -6.93
C TYR A 178 -6.56 -2.42 -7.33
N GLU A 179 -7.07 -3.46 -7.99
CA GLU A 179 -6.23 -4.60 -8.41
C GLU A 179 -5.25 -4.21 -9.51
N GLU A 180 -5.64 -3.33 -10.43
CA GLU A 180 -4.74 -2.78 -11.45
C GLU A 180 -3.65 -1.93 -10.81
N PHE A 181 -3.98 -1.09 -9.82
CA PHE A 181 -3.01 -0.31 -9.06
C PHE A 181 -2.07 -1.20 -8.24
N SER A 182 -2.59 -2.23 -7.56
CA SER A 182 -1.77 -3.14 -6.75
C SER A 182 -0.81 -3.96 -7.61
N ARG A 183 -1.26 -4.45 -8.78
CA ARG A 183 -0.38 -5.10 -9.78
C ARG A 183 0.59 -4.11 -10.43
N GLY A 184 0.17 -2.86 -10.58
CA GLY A 184 0.98 -1.76 -11.08
C GLY A 184 2.08 -1.36 -10.13
N GLU A 185 1.83 -1.34 -8.81
CA GLU A 185 2.81 -1.06 -7.77
C GLU A 185 3.85 -2.18 -7.63
N GLU A 186 3.45 -3.46 -7.80
CA GLU A 186 4.41 -4.56 -7.93
C GLU A 186 5.33 -4.38 -9.15
N LEU A 187 4.83 -3.82 -10.26
CA LEU A 187 5.62 -3.51 -11.44
C LEU A 187 6.45 -2.20 -11.29
N CYS A 188 5.93 -1.22 -10.55
CA CYS A 188 6.54 0.09 -10.33
C CYS A 188 7.64 0.04 -9.25
N GLY A 189 7.54 -0.88 -8.30
CA GLY A 189 8.66 -1.29 -7.44
C GLY A 189 9.84 -1.86 -8.24
N LEU A 190 9.59 -2.38 -9.44
CA LEU A 190 10.64 -2.78 -10.40
C LEU A 190 11.15 -1.61 -11.26
N MET A 191 10.34 -0.57 -11.47
CA MET A 191 10.64 0.58 -12.35
C MET A 191 11.14 1.85 -11.62
N THR A 192 11.17 1.89 -10.30
CA THR A 192 11.74 3.02 -9.51
C THR A 192 13.28 3.04 -9.45
N ILE A 193 13.93 2.52 -10.49
CA ILE A 193 15.32 2.85 -10.84
C ILE A 193 15.32 3.64 -12.16
N SER A 194 14.63 4.78 -12.20
CA SER A 194 15.12 5.86 -13.05
C SER A 194 14.61 7.20 -12.55
N ASP A 195 15.57 8.12 -12.45
CA ASP A 195 15.45 9.56 -12.35
C ASP A 195 15.17 10.14 -10.94
N SER A 196 16.21 10.13 -10.11
CA SER A 196 16.39 11.26 -9.18
C SER A 196 17.01 12.44 -9.96
N PRO A 197 16.49 13.67 -9.83
CA PRO A 197 17.20 14.84 -10.30
C PRO A 197 18.42 15.09 -9.39
N ARG A 198 19.51 15.50 -10.03
CA ARG A 198 20.75 16.03 -9.44
C ARG A 198 20.48 16.92 -8.22
N GLU A 199 20.96 16.51 -7.06
CA GLU A 199 21.42 17.46 -6.06
C GLU A 199 22.75 18.05 -6.55
N GLN A 200 22.75 19.36 -6.75
CA GLN A 200 23.99 20.13 -6.78
C GLN A 200 24.57 20.10 -5.38
N ASP A 201 25.66 19.36 -5.22
CA ASP A 201 26.62 19.66 -4.16
C ASP A 201 27.96 19.98 -4.82
N SER A 202 28.35 21.23 -4.65
CA SER A 202 29.62 21.77 -5.06
C SER A 202 30.73 21.22 -4.16
N GLU A 203 31.78 20.78 -4.86
CA GLU A 203 33.18 20.78 -4.45
C GLU A 203 33.74 19.72 -3.49
N SER A 204 34.53 18.86 -4.16
CA SER A 204 35.88 18.44 -3.77
C SER A 204 35.99 17.20 -2.86
N GLN A 205 36.32 16.07 -3.49
CA GLN A 205 37.69 15.53 -3.47
C GLN A 205 37.69 14.15 -4.16
N THR A 206 38.38 14.13 -5.30
CA THR A 206 38.92 12.94 -5.93
C THR A 206 39.91 12.26 -4.98
N LEU A 207 39.66 11.01 -4.58
CA LEU A 207 40.68 9.98 -4.31
C LEU A 207 39.97 8.64 -4.06
N ASP A 208 40.25 7.67 -4.93
CA ASP A 208 39.96 6.21 -4.85
C ASP A 208 38.78 5.77 -3.99
N LYS A 209 37.58 5.70 -4.61
CA LYS A 209 36.42 5.03 -4.00
C LYS A 209 36.48 3.52 -4.22
N VAL A 210 37.46 2.85 -3.61
CA VAL A 210 37.35 1.41 -3.33
C VAL A 210 36.28 1.26 -2.25
N TYR A 211 35.18 0.58 -2.57
CA TYR A 211 34.07 0.38 -1.66
C TYR A 211 34.50 -0.48 -0.46
N GLN A 212 34.51 0.11 0.74
CA GLN A 212 34.85 -0.60 1.97
C GLN A 212 33.59 -1.28 2.52
N MET A 213 33.54 -2.63 2.49
CA MET A 213 32.44 -3.41 3.08
C MET A 213 32.39 -3.18 4.60
N LYS A 214 31.35 -2.48 5.07
CA LYS A 214 31.03 -2.31 6.50
C LYS A 214 29.73 -3.04 6.80
N SER A 215 29.53 -3.50 8.03
CA SER A 215 28.36 -4.29 8.49
C SER A 215 27.01 -3.54 8.47
N LYS A 216 26.98 -2.28 8.02
CA LYS A 216 25.75 -1.53 7.76
C LYS A 216 25.39 -1.68 6.27
N PRO A 217 24.32 -2.39 5.89
CA PRO A 217 23.89 -2.47 4.50
C PRO A 217 23.47 -1.07 4.00
N ARG A 218 24.02 -0.65 2.86
CA ARG A 218 23.77 0.67 2.24
C ARG A 218 23.00 0.60 0.92
N GLY A 219 22.56 -0.60 0.54
CA GLY A 219 21.85 -0.86 -0.71
C GLY A 219 21.83 -2.35 -1.05
N TYR A 220 21.21 -2.68 -2.18
CA TYR A 220 21.14 -4.04 -2.71
C TYR A 220 22.32 -4.30 -3.64
N CYS A 221 22.91 -5.51 -3.57
CA CYS A 221 23.94 -5.96 -4.48
C CYS A 221 23.35 -7.04 -5.40
N LEU A 222 23.24 -6.73 -6.70
CA LEU A 222 22.85 -7.71 -7.70
C LEU A 222 24.11 -8.36 -8.28
N ILE A 223 24.28 -9.65 -8.03
CA ILE A 223 25.37 -10.44 -8.61
C ILE A 223 24.81 -11.25 -9.78
N ILE A 224 25.21 -10.89 -11.00
CA ILE A 224 24.83 -11.62 -12.20
C ILE A 224 25.93 -12.64 -12.51
N ASN A 225 25.65 -13.90 -12.19
CA ASN A 225 26.57 -15.00 -12.49
C ASN A 225 26.36 -15.50 -13.93
N ASN A 226 27.03 -14.86 -14.88
CA ASN A 226 27.05 -15.30 -16.28
C ASN A 226 28.07 -16.43 -16.46
N TYR A 227 27.60 -17.67 -16.37
CA TYR A 227 28.42 -18.86 -16.61
C TYR A 227 28.31 -19.36 -18.05
N ASP A 228 27.10 -19.38 -18.61
CA ASP A 228 26.78 -19.88 -19.95
C ASP A 228 26.55 -18.74 -20.93
N PHE A 229 27.38 -18.68 -21.96
CA PHE A 229 27.31 -17.69 -23.03
C PHE A 229 26.80 -18.28 -24.36
N THR A 230 26.20 -19.47 -24.35
CA THR A 230 25.68 -20.13 -25.57
C THR A 230 24.71 -19.23 -26.34
N LYS A 231 23.73 -18.63 -25.65
CA LYS A 231 22.78 -17.69 -26.27
C LYS A 231 23.46 -16.42 -26.81
N ALA A 232 24.56 -15.98 -26.18
CA ALA A 232 25.30 -14.80 -26.63
C ALA A 232 26.12 -15.09 -27.91
N ARG A 233 26.71 -16.29 -28.00
CA ARG A 233 27.41 -16.77 -29.21
C ARG A 233 26.45 -16.87 -30.41
N GLU A 234 25.23 -17.35 -30.19
CA GLU A 234 24.22 -17.48 -31.24
C GLU A 234 23.72 -16.11 -31.75
N LYS A 235 23.50 -15.15 -30.84
CA LYS A 235 22.85 -13.87 -31.19
C LYS A 235 23.82 -12.78 -31.63
N VAL A 236 25.10 -12.86 -31.26
CA VAL A 236 26.07 -11.78 -31.49
C VAL A 236 27.33 -12.34 -32.17
N PRO A 237 27.54 -12.09 -33.47
CA PRO A 237 28.67 -12.66 -34.23
C PRO A 237 30.04 -12.32 -33.64
N LYS A 238 30.18 -11.14 -33.04
CA LYS A 238 31.43 -10.67 -32.39
C LYS A 238 31.77 -11.43 -31.11
N LEU A 239 30.83 -12.17 -30.54
CA LEU A 239 31.00 -12.90 -29.27
C LEU A 239 31.16 -14.41 -29.48
N HIS A 240 31.26 -14.90 -30.71
CA HIS A 240 31.36 -16.33 -30.99
C HIS A 240 32.56 -17.00 -30.27
N SER A 241 33.67 -16.27 -30.10
CA SER A 241 34.89 -16.79 -29.46
C SER A 241 34.88 -16.73 -27.92
N ILE A 242 33.81 -16.20 -27.29
CA ILE A 242 33.75 -16.13 -25.83
C ILE A 242 33.52 -17.54 -25.25
N ARG A 243 34.42 -17.94 -24.36
CA ARG A 243 34.34 -19.23 -23.66
C ARG A 243 33.47 -19.09 -22.42
N ASP A 244 32.80 -20.17 -22.06
CA ASP A 244 32.07 -20.26 -20.80
C ASP A 244 33.05 -20.20 -19.62
N ARG A 245 32.61 -19.56 -18.53
CA ARG A 245 33.45 -19.33 -17.35
C ARG A 245 33.22 -20.47 -16.36
N ASN A 246 34.07 -21.49 -16.43
CA ASN A 246 34.04 -22.63 -15.51
C ASN A 246 34.74 -22.25 -14.19
N GLY A 247 34.06 -22.48 -13.06
CA GLY A 247 34.58 -22.22 -11.70
C GLY A 247 33.65 -21.40 -10.81
N THR A 248 32.63 -20.72 -11.37
CA THR A 248 31.74 -19.82 -10.62
C THR A 248 30.75 -20.53 -9.68
N HIS A 249 30.69 -21.86 -9.70
CA HIS A 249 29.92 -22.67 -8.75
C HIS A 249 30.63 -22.81 -7.39
N LEU A 250 31.94 -22.58 -7.32
CA LEU A 250 32.71 -22.59 -6.07
C LEU A 250 32.40 -21.35 -5.21
N ASP A 251 32.15 -20.20 -5.84
CA ASP A 251 31.76 -18.96 -5.16
C ASP A 251 30.33 -19.04 -4.58
N ALA A 252 29.43 -19.76 -5.25
CA ALA A 252 28.08 -20.02 -4.74
C ALA A 252 28.08 -20.95 -3.51
N GLY A 253 29.00 -21.91 -3.46
CA GLY A 253 29.13 -22.88 -2.35
C GLY A 253 29.82 -22.33 -1.10
N SER A 254 30.62 -21.26 -1.23
CA SER A 254 31.41 -20.69 -0.13
C SER A 254 30.64 -19.69 0.75
N HIS A 255 29.38 -19.36 0.39
CA HIS A 255 28.56 -18.35 1.08
C HIS A 255 27.29 -18.92 1.74
N SER A 256 27.35 -20.15 2.25
CA SER A 256 26.33 -20.67 3.19
C SER A 256 26.37 -20.02 4.57
N VAL A 257 27.27 -19.06 4.80
CA VAL A 257 27.42 -18.34 6.08
C VAL A 257 27.38 -16.83 5.87
N ALA A 258 26.27 -16.30 5.36
CA ALA A 258 25.85 -14.93 5.61
C ALA A 258 24.34 -14.80 5.36
N GLN A 259 23.56 -14.93 6.42
CA GLN A 259 22.15 -14.57 6.43
C GLN A 259 21.98 -13.09 6.08
N ALA A 260 21.49 -12.81 4.86
CA ALA A 260 20.47 -11.81 4.54
C ALA A 260 20.44 -11.53 3.02
N GLY A 261 19.32 -11.84 2.37
CA GLY A 261 18.85 -11.10 1.19
C GLY A 261 19.55 -11.34 -0.15
N VAL A 262 20.12 -12.53 -0.42
CA VAL A 262 20.67 -12.85 -1.75
C VAL A 262 19.74 -13.82 -2.48
N GLN A 263 19.08 -13.34 -3.54
CA GLN A 263 18.26 -14.16 -4.44
C GLN A 263 19.04 -14.45 -5.73
N TRP A 264 19.21 -15.74 -6.03
CA TRP A 264 19.92 -16.20 -7.24
C TRP A 264 18.93 -16.46 -8.37
N CYS A 265 19.08 -15.77 -9.50
CA CYS A 265 18.25 -15.96 -10.69
C CYS A 265 19.08 -16.58 -11.84
N TYR A 266 18.66 -17.74 -12.34
CA TYR A 266 19.23 -18.36 -13.55
C TYR A 266 18.51 -17.84 -14.79
N LEU A 267 19.23 -17.17 -15.71
CA LEU A 267 18.71 -16.56 -16.95
C LEU A 267 18.24 -17.55 -18.04
N GLY A 268 18.02 -18.82 -17.69
CA GLY A 268 17.54 -19.86 -18.60
C GLY A 268 16.05 -19.80 -18.92
N SER A 269 15.22 -19.33 -17.98
CA SER A 269 13.77 -19.60 -17.98
C SER A 269 12.85 -18.42 -18.33
N LEU A 270 13.40 -17.28 -18.74
CA LEU A 270 12.61 -16.13 -19.17
C LEU A 270 12.61 -16.05 -20.71
N GLN A 271 11.55 -16.53 -21.35
CA GLN A 271 11.22 -16.13 -22.72
C GLN A 271 10.59 -14.72 -22.66
N PRO A 272 11.16 -13.70 -23.33
CA PRO A 272 10.48 -12.42 -23.49
C PRO A 272 9.34 -12.56 -24.53
N PRO A 273 8.16 -11.94 -24.31
CA PRO A 273 7.11 -11.92 -25.32
C PRO A 273 7.54 -11.09 -26.54
N LEU A 274 7.11 -11.54 -27.72
CA LEU A 274 7.40 -10.92 -29.02
C LEU A 274 6.73 -9.53 -29.15
N PRO A 275 7.43 -8.50 -29.65
CA PRO A 275 6.82 -7.21 -29.93
C PRO A 275 6.00 -7.28 -31.22
N GLN A 276 4.69 -7.01 -31.12
CA GLN A 276 3.87 -6.67 -32.27
C GLN A 276 4.18 -5.22 -32.69
N PHE A 277 4.80 -5.05 -33.85
CA PHE A 277 4.93 -3.73 -34.48
C PHE A 277 3.70 -3.48 -35.39
N LYS A 278 3.12 -2.28 -35.27
CA LYS A 278 2.27 -1.68 -36.31
C LYS A 278 3.13 -1.20 -37.46
#